data_AF-A0A061R488-F1
#
_entry.id   AF-A0A061R488-F1
#
_cell.length_a   1.000
_cell.length_b   1.000
_cell.length_c   1.000
_cell.angle_alpha   90.00
_cell.angle_beta   90.00
_cell.angle_gamma   90.00
#
_symmetry.space_group_name_H-M   'P 1'
#
loop_
_entity.id
_entity.type
_entity.pdbx_description
1 polymer ?
#
loop_
_entity_poly.entity_id
_entity_poly.type
_entity_poly.pdbx_seq_one_letter_code
_entity_poly.pdbx_strand_id
1 'polypeptide(L)'
;MILESDEAVERWRKAIGPTDAAAARETAPESLRAKYGTDKTRNALHGSDSRESAALEIAQLFPNRTAAARGDDRGGGAVAAAMAERLARLPRADALAELSLLASALGGEIAEAVQAAAAAHDRAPRSDRSEL
;
A
#
# COMPACT_ATOMS: atom_id res chain seq x y z
N MET A 1 11.60 1.73 9.05
CA MET A 1 12.24 3.03 8.77
C MET A 1 11.52 3.67 7.59
N ILE A 2 11.57 5.00 7.45
CA ILE A 2 11.10 5.72 6.25
C ILE A 2 12.34 6.27 5.54
N LEU A 3 12.49 6.02 4.25
CA LEU A 3 13.58 6.53 3.41
C LEU A 3 13.03 7.52 2.39
N GLU A 4 13.78 8.60 2.13
CA GLU A 4 13.39 9.66 1.22
C GLU A 4 14.49 9.91 0.19
N SER A 5 14.11 9.91 -1.09
CA SER A 5 14.91 10.35 -2.23
C SER A 5 14.01 10.49 -3.45
N ASP A 6 14.52 11.13 -4.50
CA ASP A 6 13.94 10.94 -5.83
C ASP A 6 13.94 9.44 -6.17
N GLU A 7 12.81 8.92 -6.65
CA GLU A 7 12.65 7.50 -7.01
C GLU A 7 13.04 6.54 -5.86
N ALA A 8 12.65 6.88 -4.63
CA ALA A 8 13.05 6.15 -3.42
C ALA A 8 12.74 4.65 -3.46
N VAL A 9 11.56 4.28 -3.98
CA VAL A 9 11.14 2.88 -4.09
C VAL A 9 12.09 2.13 -5.03
N GLU A 10 12.29 2.67 -6.23
CA GLU A 10 13.13 2.06 -7.27
C GLU A 10 14.59 1.95 -6.82
N ARG A 11 15.13 3.03 -6.24
CA ARG A 11 16.51 3.06 -5.74
C ARG A 11 16.71 2.08 -4.58
N TRP A 12 15.78 2.02 -3.63
CA TRP A 12 15.85 1.08 -2.52
C TRP A 12 15.74 -0.36 -3.01
N ARG A 13 14.80 -0.66 -3.91
CA ARG A 13 14.64 -1.97 -4.55
C ARG A 13 15.91 -2.41 -5.27
N LYS A 14 16.57 -1.50 -5.98
CA LYS A 14 17.86 -1.77 -6.63
C LYS A 14 18.97 -2.05 -5.61
N ALA A 15 19.03 -1.28 -4.52
CA ALA A 15 20.04 -1.44 -3.47
C ALA A 15 19.89 -2.77 -2.71
N ILE A 16 18.67 -3.18 -2.36
CA ILE A 16 18.44 -4.43 -1.63
C ILE A 16 18.58 -5.67 -2.51
N GLY A 17 18.25 -5.57 -3.81
CA GLY A 17 18.37 -6.66 -4.76
C GLY A 17 17.23 -7.70 -4.71
N PRO A 18 17.34 -8.81 -5.45
CA PRO A 18 16.32 -9.87 -5.55
C PRO A 18 15.90 -10.44 -4.19
N THR A 19 14.64 -10.85 -4.07
CA THR A 19 14.07 -11.37 -2.81
C THR A 19 14.75 -12.66 -2.34
N ASP A 20 15.18 -13.50 -3.28
CA ASP A 20 15.97 -14.69 -2.97
C ASP A 20 17.45 -14.32 -2.88
N ALA A 21 18.05 -14.54 -1.72
CA ALA A 21 19.46 -14.25 -1.47
C ALA A 21 20.41 -15.06 -2.39
N ALA A 22 20.02 -16.27 -2.82
CA ALA A 22 20.81 -17.04 -3.78
C ALA A 22 20.82 -16.35 -5.14
N ALA A 23 19.65 -15.99 -5.67
CA ALA A 23 19.54 -15.23 -6.92
C ALA A 23 20.22 -13.86 -6.82
N ALA A 24 20.17 -13.21 -5.65
CA ALA A 24 20.87 -11.96 -5.40
C ALA A 24 22.39 -12.11 -5.50
N ARG A 25 22.98 -13.19 -4.94
CA ARG A 25 24.42 -13.46 -5.06
C ARG A 25 24.86 -13.67 -6.51
N GLU A 26 24.00 -14.26 -7.34
CA GLU A 26 24.30 -14.51 -8.76
C GLU A 26 24.15 -13.25 -9.62
N THR A 27 23.06 -12.50 -9.43
CA THR A 27 22.66 -11.43 -10.36
C THR A 27 23.03 -10.02 -9.88
N ALA A 28 23.19 -9.84 -8.57
CA ALA A 28 23.49 -8.57 -7.92
C ALA A 28 24.37 -8.78 -6.66
N PRO A 29 25.61 -9.30 -6.80
CA PRO A 29 26.45 -9.70 -5.67
C PRO A 29 26.76 -8.57 -4.67
N GLU A 30 26.72 -7.32 -5.14
CA GLU A 30 26.94 -6.15 -4.30
C GLU A 30 25.69 -5.70 -3.51
N SER A 31 24.52 -6.28 -3.81
CA SER A 31 23.26 -5.95 -3.14
C SER A 31 23.24 -6.37 -1.67
N LEU A 32 22.41 -5.71 -0.88
CA LEU A 32 22.35 -5.98 0.55
C LEU A 32 21.80 -7.39 0.85
N ARG A 33 20.86 -7.91 0.05
CA ARG A 33 20.37 -9.29 0.22
C ARG A 33 21.41 -10.34 -0.18
N ALA A 34 22.31 -10.05 -1.12
CA ALA A 34 23.42 -10.94 -1.43
C ALA A 34 24.42 -11.04 -0.27
N LYS A 35 24.72 -9.90 0.37
CA LYS A 35 25.70 -9.79 1.47
C LYS A 35 25.18 -10.31 2.81
N TYR A 36 23.89 -10.10 3.10
CA TYR A 36 23.34 -10.32 4.44
C TYR A 36 22.17 -11.32 4.48
N GLY A 37 21.63 -11.73 3.33
CA GLY A 37 20.51 -12.67 3.24
C GLY A 37 20.97 -14.12 3.26
N THR A 38 20.18 -14.97 3.91
CA THR A 38 20.43 -16.42 4.01
C THR A 38 19.69 -17.18 2.90
N ASP A 39 18.38 -16.95 2.80
CA ASP A 39 17.47 -17.63 1.88
C ASP A 39 16.30 -16.69 1.50
N LYS A 40 15.29 -17.21 0.78
CA LYS A 40 14.15 -16.43 0.29
C LYS A 40 13.29 -15.81 1.41
N THR A 41 13.14 -16.48 2.55
CA THR A 41 12.34 -15.99 3.68
C THR A 41 13.17 -15.17 4.65
N ARG A 42 14.41 -15.56 4.91
CA ARG A 42 15.38 -14.86 5.74
C ARG A 42 16.33 -14.04 4.87
N ASN A 43 15.78 -13.06 4.17
CA ASN A 43 16.50 -12.22 3.22
C ASN A 43 16.98 -10.87 3.81
N ALA A 44 17.01 -10.73 5.13
CA ALA A 44 17.50 -9.57 5.90
C ALA A 44 16.73 -8.25 5.76
N LEU A 45 16.18 -7.91 4.58
CA LEU A 45 15.63 -6.59 4.30
C LEU A 45 14.30 -6.66 3.53
N HIS A 46 13.33 -5.87 3.99
CA HIS A 46 12.07 -5.57 3.29
C HIS A 46 12.13 -4.20 2.60
N GLY A 47 11.34 -4.04 1.55
CA GLY A 47 11.12 -2.77 0.89
C GLY A 47 9.88 -2.87 0.01
N SER A 48 9.04 -1.84 0.08
CA SER A 48 7.83 -1.72 -0.73
C SER A 48 8.15 -1.82 -2.23
N ASP A 49 7.22 -2.35 -3.00
CA ASP A 49 7.38 -2.62 -4.43
C ASP A 49 6.84 -1.50 -5.33
N SER A 50 6.08 -0.56 -4.77
CA SER A 50 5.39 0.52 -5.46
C SER A 50 5.23 1.73 -4.53
N ARG A 51 4.89 2.88 -5.10
CA ARG A 51 4.65 4.11 -4.30
C ARG A 51 3.39 3.97 -3.46
N GLU A 52 2.40 3.28 -4.01
CA GLU A 52 1.12 2.97 -3.37
C GLU A 52 1.36 2.06 -2.16
N SER A 53 2.10 0.95 -2.33
CA SER A 53 2.41 0.07 -1.19
C SER A 53 3.25 0.78 -0.13
N ALA A 54 4.21 1.62 -0.53
CA ALA A 54 4.99 2.43 0.40
C ALA A 54 4.11 3.38 1.23
N ALA A 55 3.16 4.09 0.60
CA ALA A 55 2.26 4.99 1.31
C ALA A 55 1.39 4.25 2.35
N LEU A 56 0.90 3.06 1.99
CA LEU A 56 0.12 2.21 2.89
C LEU A 56 0.95 1.68 4.06
N GLU A 57 2.11 1.10 3.77
CA GLU A 57 3.03 0.58 4.79
C GLU A 57 3.49 1.69 5.74
N ILE A 58 3.76 2.90 5.23
CA ILE A 58 4.11 4.07 6.05
C ILE A 58 2.96 4.45 6.98
N ALA A 59 1.72 4.49 6.48
CA ALA A 59 0.56 4.82 7.30
C ALA A 59 0.30 3.76 8.39
N GLN A 60 0.51 2.49 8.06
CA GLN A 60 0.34 1.37 8.99
C GLN A 60 1.43 1.33 10.06
N LEU A 61 2.70 1.50 9.69
CA LEU A 61 3.85 1.34 10.59
C LEU A 61 4.21 2.64 11.33
N PHE A 62 3.87 3.80 10.76
CA PHE A 62 4.22 5.12 11.28
C PHE A 62 3.01 6.07 11.29
N PRO A 63 1.92 5.74 12.01
CA PRO A 63 0.69 6.54 12.00
C PRO A 63 0.94 8.02 12.33
N ASN A 64 1.82 8.29 13.31
CA ASN A 64 2.17 9.65 13.76
C ASN A 64 3.06 10.45 12.78
N ARG A 65 3.47 9.85 11.66
CA ARG A 65 4.27 10.50 10.60
C ARG A 65 3.44 10.86 9.37
N THR A 66 2.17 10.43 9.33
CA THR A 66 1.27 10.75 8.22
C THR A 66 0.79 12.20 8.31
N ALA A 67 0.41 12.78 7.18
CA ALA A 67 -0.15 14.13 7.09
C ALA A 67 -1.38 14.31 8.01
N ALA A 68 -2.21 13.26 8.15
CA ALA A 68 -3.35 13.22 9.07
C ALA A 68 -2.93 13.42 10.54
N ALA A 69 -1.81 12.82 10.96
CA ALA A 69 -1.29 13.01 12.32
C ALA A 69 -0.55 14.34 12.53
N ARG A 70 -0.25 15.08 11.46
CA ARG A 70 0.44 16.39 11.52
C ARG A 70 -0.51 17.58 11.33
N GLY A 71 -1.77 17.36 10.98
CA GLY A 71 -2.73 18.42 10.67
C GLY A 71 -2.34 19.26 9.45
N ASP A 72 -1.63 18.67 8.47
CA ASP A 72 -1.20 19.37 7.24
C ASP A 72 -1.94 18.77 6.03
N ASP A 73 -2.95 19.48 5.54
CA ASP A 73 -3.94 19.01 4.55
C ASP A 73 -3.40 18.79 3.13
N ARG A 74 -2.08 18.90 2.92
CA ARG A 74 -1.47 18.93 1.57
C ARG A 74 -1.02 17.58 1.02
N GLY A 75 -1.24 16.48 1.74
CA GLY A 75 -0.82 15.12 1.32
C GLY A 75 -1.88 14.02 1.40
N GLY A 76 -3.05 14.28 2.01
CA GLY A 76 -4.08 13.26 2.29
C GLY A 76 -4.82 12.75 1.04
N GLY A 77 -4.94 13.58 0.00
CA GLY A 77 -5.71 13.24 -1.21
C GLY A 77 -5.15 12.08 -2.02
N ALA A 78 -3.82 11.93 -2.09
CA ALA A 78 -3.19 10.87 -2.88
C ALA A 78 -3.37 9.49 -2.22
N VAL A 79 -3.31 9.42 -0.88
CA VAL A 79 -3.51 8.17 -0.12
C VAL A 79 -4.97 7.74 -0.17
N ALA A 80 -5.91 8.68 -0.03
CA ALA A 80 -7.33 8.41 -0.17
C ALA A 80 -7.70 7.92 -1.58
N ALA A 81 -7.11 8.52 -2.63
CA ALA A 81 -7.32 8.10 -4.02
C ALA A 81 -6.77 6.70 -4.31
N ALA A 82 -5.53 6.41 -3.90
CA ALA A 82 -4.93 5.08 -4.08
C ALA A 82 -5.68 3.99 -3.31
N MET A 83 -6.19 4.32 -2.11
CA MET A 83 -7.04 3.43 -1.32
C MET A 83 -8.39 3.17 -2.01
N ALA A 84 -9.05 4.22 -2.51
CA ALA A 84 -10.33 4.10 -3.22
C ALA A 84 -10.20 3.19 -4.45
N GLU A 85 -9.10 3.31 -5.22
CA GLU A 85 -8.85 2.43 -6.36
C GLU A 85 -8.60 0.97 -5.97
N ARG A 86 -7.90 0.72 -4.86
CA ARG A 86 -7.64 -0.65 -4.36
C ARG A 86 -8.93 -1.30 -3.85
N LEU A 87 -9.73 -0.57 -3.07
CA LEU A 87 -11.01 -1.04 -2.57
C LEU A 87 -11.99 -1.34 -3.71
N ALA A 88 -11.97 -0.55 -4.78
CA ALA A 88 -12.80 -0.79 -5.96
C ALA A 88 -12.47 -2.11 -6.70
N ARG A 89 -11.30 -2.71 -6.45
CA ARG A 89 -10.84 -3.96 -7.09
C ARG A 89 -10.98 -5.19 -6.21
N LEU A 90 -11.35 -5.04 -4.94
CA LEU A 90 -11.50 -6.15 -4.00
C LEU A 90 -12.95 -6.67 -3.96
N PRO A 91 -13.17 -7.98 -3.73
CA PRO A 91 -14.48 -8.50 -3.38
C PRO A 91 -15.06 -7.74 -2.16
N ARG A 92 -16.37 -7.49 -2.16
CA ARG A 92 -17.05 -6.65 -1.15
C ARG A 92 -16.73 -7.00 0.31
N ALA A 93 -16.54 -8.30 0.61
CA ALA A 93 -16.20 -8.75 1.96
C ALA A 93 -14.80 -8.29 2.41
N ASP A 94 -13.83 -8.30 1.48
CA ASP A 94 -12.44 -7.95 1.74
C ASP A 94 -12.23 -6.44 1.78
N ALA A 95 -12.95 -5.71 0.93
CA ALA A 95 -12.97 -4.25 0.94
C ALA A 95 -13.48 -3.69 2.30
N LEU A 96 -14.53 -4.29 2.87
CA LEU A 96 -15.09 -3.87 4.16
C LEU A 96 -14.16 -4.16 5.35
N ALA A 97 -13.41 -5.26 5.30
CA ALA A 97 -12.44 -5.61 6.34
C ALA A 97 -11.24 -4.65 6.35
N GLU A 98 -10.67 -4.33 5.18
CA GLU A 98 -9.59 -3.34 5.09
C GLU A 98 -10.07 -1.93 5.46
N LEU A 99 -11.30 -1.56 5.08
CA LEU A 99 -11.92 -0.28 5.43
C LEU A 99 -12.10 -0.07 6.93
N SER A 100 -12.55 -1.11 7.66
CA SER A 100 -12.76 -1.05 9.11
C SER A 100 -11.45 -0.86 9.88
N LEU A 101 -10.40 -1.56 9.44
CA LEU A 101 -9.06 -1.45 10.02
C LEU A 101 -8.46 -0.06 9.75
N LEU A 102 -8.71 0.51 8.56
CA LEU A 102 -8.23 1.83 8.18
C LEU A 102 -8.94 2.97 8.91
N ALA A 103 -10.26 2.89 9.04
CA ALA A 103 -11.06 3.89 9.76
C ALA A 103 -10.65 4.00 11.24
N SER A 104 -10.25 2.87 11.82
CA SER A 104 -9.71 2.82 13.19
C SER A 104 -8.31 3.44 13.30
N ALA A 105 -7.51 3.40 12.23
CA ALA A 105 -6.13 3.91 12.21
C ALA A 105 -6.02 5.41 11.86
N LEU A 106 -6.98 5.96 11.10
CA LEU A 106 -6.92 7.31 10.56
C LEU A 106 -7.84 8.32 11.24
N GLY A 107 -8.64 7.89 12.23
CA GLY A 107 -9.42 8.78 13.10
C GLY A 107 -10.53 9.57 12.39
N GLY A 108 -11.76 9.04 12.41
CA GLY A 108 -13.03 9.78 12.28
C GLY A 108 -13.37 10.48 10.97
N GLU A 109 -12.44 11.19 10.33
CA GLU A 109 -12.73 12.17 9.27
C GLU A 109 -12.86 11.57 7.86
N ILE A 110 -12.61 10.27 7.67
CA ILE A 110 -12.71 9.60 6.36
C ILE A 110 -14.04 8.85 6.19
N ALA A 111 -14.93 8.85 7.19
CA ALA A 111 -16.21 8.14 7.14
C ALA A 111 -17.07 8.54 5.91
N GLU A 112 -17.02 9.81 5.51
CA GLU A 112 -17.76 10.32 4.34
C GLU A 112 -17.18 9.82 3.01
N ALA A 113 -15.84 9.81 2.86
CA ALA A 113 -15.19 9.28 1.66
C ALA A 113 -15.38 7.75 1.54
N VAL A 114 -15.44 7.05 2.68
CA VAL A 114 -15.75 5.62 2.75
C VAL A 114 -17.20 5.33 2.33
N GLN A 115 -18.17 6.16 2.77
CA GLN A 115 -19.57 6.05 2.34
C GLN A 115 -19.75 6.36 0.85
N ALA A 116 -19.04 7.37 0.32
CA ALA A 116 -19.08 7.73 -1.09
C ALA A 116 -18.52 6.60 -1.99
N ALA A 117 -17.41 5.97 -1.59
CA ALA A 117 -16.82 4.84 -2.31
C ALA A 117 -17.72 3.59 -2.27
N ALA A 118 -18.35 3.30 -1.12
CA ALA A 118 -19.31 2.21 -0.99
C ALA A 118 -20.58 2.43 -1.84
N ALA A 119 -21.08 3.67 -1.93
CA ALA A 119 -22.24 4.03 -2.75
C ALA A 119 -21.94 3.96 -4.26
N ALA A 120 -20.71 4.22 -4.69
CA ALA A 120 -20.29 4.08 -6.09
C ALA A 120 -20.31 2.62 -6.56
N HIS A 121 -20.02 1.66 -5.67
CA HIS A 121 -20.08 0.22 -5.99
C HIS A 121 -21.52 -0.28 -6.22
N ASP A 122 -22.52 0.33 -5.59
CA ASP A 122 -23.94 -0.06 -5.72
C ASP A 122 -24.61 0.50 -6.99
N ARG A 123 -23.91 1.36 -7.74
CA ARG A 123 -24.40 1.98 -9.00
C ARG A 123 -24.02 1.23 -10.28
N ALA A 124 -23.36 0.08 -10.21
CA ALA A 124 -23.23 -0.77 -11.38
C ALA A 124 -24.65 -1.13 -11.89
N PRO A 125 -24.99 -0.88 -13.16
CA PRO A 125 -26.33 -1.16 -13.65
C PRO A 125 -26.59 -2.65 -13.47
N ARG A 126 -27.59 -2.99 -12.64
CA ARG A 126 -28.17 -4.33 -12.65
C ARG A 126 -28.63 -4.56 -14.08
N SER A 127 -27.93 -5.44 -14.80
CA SER A 127 -28.39 -5.90 -16.09
C SER A 127 -29.78 -6.49 -15.86
N ASP A 128 -30.79 -5.76 -16.29
CA ASP A 128 -32.18 -6.15 -16.20
C ASP A 128 -32.31 -7.39 -17.07
N ARG A 129 -32.31 -8.57 -16.43
CA ARG A 129 -32.66 -9.81 -17.11
C ARG A 129 -34.16 -10.02 -16.89
N SER A 130 -34.94 -9.10 -17.42
CA SER A 130 -36.36 -9.30 -17.68
C SER A 130 -36.49 -10.17 -18.93
N GLU A 131 -36.95 -11.40 -18.70
CA GLU A 131 -37.84 -12.22 -19.56
C GLU A 131 -37.54 -12.33 -21.07
N LEU A 132 -37.16 -13.54 -21.50
CA LEU A 132 -38.01 -14.49 -22.24
C LEU A 132 -37.32 -15.86 -22.33
#